data_AF-A0A2G8S3Y4-F1
#
_entry.id   AF-A0A2G8S3Y4-F1
#
_cell.length_a   1.000
_cell.length_b   1.000
_cell.length_c   1.000
_cell.angle_alpha   90.00
_cell.angle_beta   90.00
_cell.angle_gamma   90.00
#
_symmetry.space_group_name_H-M   'P 1'
#
loop_
_entity.id
_entity.type
_entity.pdbx_description
1 polymer ?
#
loop_
_entity_poly.entity_id
_entity_poly.type
_entity_poly.pdbx_seq_one_letter_code
_entity_poly.pdbx_strand_id
1 'polypeptide(L)'
;MPKAAHDGGTVRAARIEDIFYHKRIEGGLDIVEPFVVVKEYVALRPEHRWHDPFARFPNLETKIYYNRFQSNARVIRLSDVVSHFAAFTCTPEAIGVECVVARSLDRLYEL
;
A
#
# COMPACT_ATOMS: atom_id res chain seq x y z
N MET A 1 -8.09 26.26 -2.12
CA MET A 1 -6.83 26.04 -1.37
C MET A 1 -5.92 25.18 -2.23
N PRO A 2 -4.70 25.59 -2.56
CA PRO A 2 -3.83 24.79 -3.41
C PRO A 2 -3.46 23.50 -2.68
N LYS A 3 -3.65 22.36 -3.36
CA LYS A 3 -3.26 21.02 -2.92
C LYS A 3 -1.75 21.08 -2.68
N ALA A 4 -1.35 20.98 -1.41
CA ALA A 4 0.06 20.90 -1.05
C ALA A 4 0.70 19.81 -1.91
N ALA A 5 1.78 20.17 -2.59
CA ALA A 5 2.55 19.28 -3.43
C ALA A 5 2.83 17.99 -2.64
N HIS A 6 2.31 16.88 -3.16
CA HIS A 6 2.63 15.57 -2.61
C HIS A 6 4.10 15.33 -2.94
N ASP A 7 4.95 15.53 -1.93
CA ASP A 7 6.28 14.93 -1.87
C ASP A 7 6.11 13.46 -2.27
N GLY A 8 6.84 13.02 -3.31
CA GLY A 8 6.60 11.78 -4.06
C GLY A 8 6.53 10.50 -3.22
N GLY A 9 5.39 10.26 -2.58
CA GLY A 9 5.13 9.08 -1.77
C GLY A 9 4.83 7.89 -2.68
N THR A 10 5.82 7.03 -2.90
CA THR A 10 5.64 5.74 -3.57
C THR A 10 4.49 4.97 -2.93
N VAL A 11 3.41 4.68 -3.66
CA VAL A 11 2.31 3.80 -3.20
C VAL A 11 2.86 2.48 -2.68
N ARG A 12 2.35 1.99 -1.55
CA ARG A 12 2.83 0.78 -0.87
C ARG A 12 1.68 -0.17 -0.60
N ALA A 13 1.89 -1.46 -0.89
CA ALA A 13 0.98 -2.50 -0.45
C ALA A 13 1.07 -2.67 1.06
N ALA A 14 -0.08 -2.71 1.72
CA ALA A 14 -0.19 -2.90 3.16
C ALA A 14 -1.45 -3.70 3.50
N ARG A 15 -1.46 -4.30 4.69
CA ARG A 15 -2.64 -4.94 5.27
C ARG A 15 -3.26 -4.00 6.29
N ILE A 16 -4.59 -3.84 6.25
CA ILE A 16 -5.34 -3.15 7.29
C ILE A 16 -5.44 -4.10 8.50
N GLU A 17 -4.99 -3.62 9.66
CA GLU A 17 -5.09 -4.32 10.94
C GLU A 17 -6.31 -3.88 11.74
N ASP A 18 -6.70 -2.60 11.61
CA ASP A 18 -7.82 -2.01 12.34
C ASP A 18 -8.38 -0.78 11.60
N ILE A 19 -9.64 -0.44 11.90
CA ILE A 19 -10.36 0.72 11.37
C ILE A 19 -11.05 1.41 12.52
N PHE A 20 -10.81 2.71 12.69
CA PHE A 20 -11.44 3.50 13.75
C PHE A 20 -11.88 4.87 13.27
N TYR A 21 -12.80 5.48 14.01
CA TYR A 21 -13.27 6.84 13.76
C TYR A 21 -12.68 7.78 14.79
N HIS A 22 -12.15 8.91 14.32
CA HIS A 22 -11.74 10.00 15.19
C HIS A 22 -12.75 11.13 15.07
N LYS A 23 -13.26 11.58 16.22
CA LYS A 23 -14.15 12.74 16.32
C LYS A 23 -13.38 13.94 16.86
N ARG A 24 -13.44 15.07 16.16
CA ARG A 24 -12.90 16.36 16.61
C ARG A 24 -13.91 17.48 16.39
N ILE A 25 -13.72 18.60 17.09
CA ILE A 25 -14.49 19.83 16.87
C ILE A 25 -13.60 20.84 16.14
N GLU A 26 -14.06 21.37 15.02
CA GLU A 26 -13.35 22.36 14.22
C GLU A 26 -14.34 23.47 13.84
N GLY A 27 -14.09 24.70 14.30
CA GLY A 27 -15.02 25.83 14.06
C GLY A 27 -16.42 25.64 14.68
N GLY A 28 -16.54 24.83 15.75
CA GLY A 28 -17.83 24.49 16.36
C GLY A 28 -18.61 23.37 15.65
N LEU A 29 -18.04 22.80 14.58
CA LEU A 29 -18.61 21.66 13.88
C LEU A 29 -17.96 20.36 14.33
N ASP A 30 -18.79 19.33 14.54
CA ASP A 30 -18.33 17.97 14.75
C ASP A 30 -17.82 17.38 13.43
N ILE A 31 -16.54 17.02 13.38
CA ILE A 31 -15.92 16.29 12.28
C ILE A 31 -15.65 14.86 12.73
N VAL A 32 -16.23 13.90 12.02
CA VAL A 32 -15.98 12.47 12.19
C VAL A 32 -15.22 11.98 10.96
N GLU A 33 -14.00 11.49 11.16
CA GLU A 33 -13.13 11.05 10.07
C GLU A 33 -12.62 9.62 10.33
N PRO A 34 -12.71 8.71 9.34
CA PRO A 34 -12.18 7.36 9.47
C PRO A 34 -10.67 7.30 9.25
N PHE A 35 -10.01 6.52 10.09
CA PHE A 35 -8.60 6.20 10.03
C PHE A 35 -8.41 4.68 9.97
N VAL A 36 -7.33 4.26 9.33
CA VAL A 36 -6.96 2.85 9.25
C VAL A 36 -5.56 2.64 9.80
N VAL A 37 -5.40 1.58 10.59
CA VAL A 37 -4.11 1.09 11.05
C VAL A 37 -3.62 0.08 10.03
N VAL A 38 -2.46 0.31 9.44
CA VAL A 38 -1.88 -0.54 8.40
C VAL A 38 -0.51 -1.08 8.78
N LYS A 39 -0.23 -2.29 8.33
CA LYS A 39 1.11 -2.89 8.32
C LYS A 39 1.58 -3.06 6.88
N GLU A 40 2.60 -2.30 6.51
CA GLU A 40 3.18 -2.34 5.16
C GLU A 40 3.93 -3.66 4.92
N TYR A 41 3.82 -4.21 3.71
CA TYR A 41 4.70 -5.30 3.31
C TYR A 41 6.15 -4.81 3.16
N VAL A 42 7.11 -5.67 3.47
CA VAL A 42 8.52 -5.36 3.28
C VAL A 42 8.86 -5.47 1.78
N ALA A 43 9.25 -4.36 1.18
CA ALA A 43 9.73 -4.33 -0.20
C ALA A 43 10.96 -5.25 -0.41
N LEU A 44 11.11 -5.76 -1.63
CA LEU A 44 12.31 -6.50 -2.01
C LEU A 44 13.58 -5.65 -1.81
N ARG A 45 14.62 -6.31 -1.31
CA ARG A 45 15.97 -5.71 -1.20
C ARG A 45 16.54 -5.46 -2.59
N PRO A 46 17.50 -4.53 -2.77
CA PRO A 46 18.11 -4.25 -4.06
C PRO A 46 18.58 -5.51 -4.81
N GLU A 47 19.20 -6.45 -4.09
CA GLU A 47 19.70 -7.73 -4.64
C GLU A 47 18.59 -8.57 -5.29
N HIS A 48 17.38 -8.59 -4.71
CA HIS A 48 16.25 -9.38 -5.21
C HIS A 48 15.33 -8.61 -6.17
N ARG A 49 15.50 -7.28 -6.29
CA ARG A 49 14.61 -6.44 -7.10
C ARG A 49 14.63 -6.85 -8.57
N TRP A 50 15.77 -7.31 -9.08
CA TRP A 50 15.92 -7.80 -10.45
C TRP A 50 15.15 -9.10 -10.73
N HIS A 51 14.72 -9.81 -9.69
CA HIS A 51 13.90 -11.01 -9.77
C HIS A 51 12.39 -10.73 -9.74
N ASP A 52 11.97 -9.45 -9.66
CA ASP A 52 10.58 -9.08 -9.84
C ASP A 52 10.25 -9.07 -11.36
N PRO A 53 9.50 -10.07 -11.88
CA PRO A 53 9.19 -10.13 -13.30
C PRO A 53 8.23 -9.03 -13.74
N PHE A 54 7.50 -8.40 -12.81
CA PHE A 54 6.51 -7.37 -13.08
C PHE A 54 7.13 -5.97 -13.16
N ALA A 55 8.34 -5.79 -12.63
CA ALA A 55 9.04 -4.49 -12.65
C ALA A 55 9.25 -3.93 -14.07
N ARG A 56 9.28 -4.78 -15.10
CA ARG A 56 9.38 -4.37 -16.51
C ARG A 56 8.04 -3.95 -17.14
N PHE A 57 6.93 -4.11 -16.42
CA PHE A 57 5.57 -3.85 -16.91
C PHE A 57 4.83 -2.90 -15.96
N PRO A 58 5.20 -1.60 -15.92
CA PRO A 58 4.62 -0.65 -14.97
C PRO A 58 3.09 -0.56 -15.04
N ASN A 59 2.51 -0.72 -16.24
CA ASN A 59 1.06 -0.68 -16.47
C ASN A 59 0.29 -1.89 -15.90
N LEU A 60 0.98 -2.94 -15.43
CA LEU A 60 0.33 -4.06 -14.74
C LEU A 60 -0.02 -3.73 -13.29
N GLU A 61 0.53 -2.64 -12.74
CA GLU A 61 0.36 -2.23 -11.33
C GLU A 61 0.54 -3.41 -10.36
N THR A 62 1.51 -4.26 -10.68
CA THR A 62 1.80 -5.51 -9.99
C THR A 62 3.24 -5.46 -9.49
N LYS A 63 3.46 -5.89 -8.25
CA LYS A 63 4.77 -5.86 -7.61
C LYS A 63 4.95 -6.99 -6.61
N ILE A 64 6.18 -7.46 -6.47
CA ILE A 64 6.55 -8.46 -5.46
C ILE A 64 7.05 -7.77 -4.18
N TYR A 65 6.61 -8.32 -3.05
CA TYR A 65 7.09 -7.99 -1.71
C TYR A 65 7.51 -9.29 -1.00
N TYR A 66 8.32 -9.18 0.05
CA TYR A 66 8.45 -10.31 0.97
C TYR A 66 7.12 -10.53 1.71
N ASN A 67 6.76 -11.79 2.00
CA ASN A 67 5.56 -12.09 2.79
C ASN A 67 5.82 -11.87 4.30
N ARG A 68 6.18 -10.63 4.64
CA ARG A 68 6.35 -10.16 6.01
C ARG A 68 6.06 -8.67 6.05
N PHE A 69 5.66 -8.20 7.21
CA PHE A 69 5.34 -6.81 7.44
C PHE A 69 6.51 -6.04 8.03
N GLN A 70 6.53 -4.73 7.81
CA GLN A 70 7.34 -3.81 8.61
C GLN A 70 6.97 -3.95 10.10
N SER A 71 7.92 -3.73 11.00
CA SER A 71 7.69 -3.85 12.44
C SER A 71 6.66 -2.83 12.95
N ASN A 72 6.64 -1.65 12.33
CA ASN A 72 5.82 -0.52 12.78
C ASN A 72 4.51 -0.49 12.00
N ALA A 73 3.41 -0.40 12.75
CA ALA A 73 2.13 -0.02 12.16
C ALA A 73 2.10 1.48 11.86
N ARG A 74 1.29 1.87 10.89
CA ARG A 74 1.03 3.28 10.55
C ARG A 74 -0.46 3.55 10.63
N VAL A 75 -0.81 4.75 11.07
CA VAL A 75 -2.18 5.26 11.01
C VAL A 75 -2.25 6.20 9.82
N ILE A 76 -3.16 5.94 8.89
CA ILE A 76 -3.43 6.79 7.74
C ILE A 76 -4.92 7.13 7.68
N ARG A 77 -5.30 8.17 6.95
CA ARG A 77 -6.72 8.45 6.69
C ARG A 77 -7.25 7.41 5.73
N LEU A 78 -8.54 7.08 5.81
CA LEU A 78 -9.14 6.20 4.81
C LEU A 78 -9.06 6.79 3.39
N SER A 79 -9.10 8.12 3.26
CA SER A 79 -8.93 8.83 1.98
C SER A 79 -7.55 8.65 1.33
N ASP A 80 -6.55 8.20 2.09
CA ASP A 80 -5.21 7.93 1.59
C ASP A 80 -5.06 6.49 1.07
N VAL A 81 -6.10 5.65 1.23
CA VAL A 81 -6.18 4.32 0.62
C VAL A 81 -6.55 4.48 -0.85
N VAL A 82 -5.57 4.28 -1.73
CA VAL A 82 -5.75 4.54 -3.17
C VAL A 82 -6.34 3.36 -3.94
N SER A 83 -6.17 2.12 -3.47
CA SER A 83 -6.72 0.95 -4.13
C SER A 83 -6.77 -0.31 -3.25
N HIS A 84 -7.66 -1.24 -3.59
CA HIS A 84 -7.57 -2.64 -3.17
C HIS A 84 -6.66 -3.44 -4.10
N PHE A 85 -6.07 -4.53 -3.60
CA PHE A 85 -5.22 -5.38 -4.43
C PHE A 85 -5.53 -6.87 -4.23
N ALA A 86 -5.33 -7.65 -5.29
CA ALA A 86 -5.25 -9.10 -5.20
C ALA A 86 -3.86 -9.50 -4.72
N ALA A 87 -3.80 -10.47 -3.81
CA ALA A 87 -2.57 -11.02 -3.26
C ALA A 87 -2.40 -12.49 -3.67
N PHE A 88 -1.21 -12.86 -4.12
CA PHE A 88 -0.83 -14.24 -4.38
C PHE A 88 0.50 -14.55 -3.69
N THR A 89 0.51 -15.55 -2.80
CA THR A 89 1.72 -15.97 -2.10
C THR A 89 2.51 -16.95 -2.95
N CYS A 90 3.83 -16.76 -3.03
CA CYS A 90 4.73 -17.65 -3.75
C CYS A 90 6.12 -17.68 -3.11
N THR A 91 6.93 -18.67 -3.46
CA THR A 91 8.37 -18.70 -3.10
C THR A 91 9.18 -18.76 -4.39
N PRO A 92 9.56 -17.60 -4.97
CA PRO A 92 10.38 -17.58 -6.17
C PRO A 92 11.74 -18.21 -5.89
N GLU A 93 12.16 -19.18 -6.71
CA GLU A 93 13.43 -19.90 -6.53
C GLU A 93 14.63 -18.95 -6.38
N ALA A 94 14.68 -17.89 -7.21
CA ALA A 94 15.74 -16.89 -7.19
C ALA A 94 15.77 -16.00 -5.93
N ILE A 95 14.68 -15.97 -5.15
CA ILE A 95 14.58 -15.19 -3.91
C ILE A 95 14.72 -16.10 -2.68
N GLY A 96 14.31 -17.36 -2.78
CA GLY A 96 14.50 -18.40 -1.75
C GLY A 96 13.69 -18.19 -0.46
N VAL A 97 12.78 -17.21 -0.43
CA VAL A 97 11.90 -16.94 0.71
C VAL A 97 10.49 -16.63 0.23
N GLU A 98 9.52 -16.79 1.13
CA GLU A 98 8.12 -16.52 0.81
C GLU A 98 7.89 -15.03 0.50
N CYS A 99 7.18 -14.80 -0.59
CA CYS A 99 6.85 -13.52 -1.17
C CYS A 99 5.35 -13.41 -1.40
N VAL A 100 4.88 -12.17 -1.55
CA VAL A 100 3.53 -11.87 -1.99
C VAL A 100 3.59 -11.03 -3.26
N VAL A 101 2.87 -11.47 -4.29
CA VAL A 101 2.58 -10.67 -5.47
C VAL A 101 1.33 -9.86 -5.14
N ALA A 102 1.45 -8.55 -5.16
CA ALA A 102 0.33 -7.63 -4.98
C ALA A 102 0.00 -6.96 -6.32
N ARG A 103 -1.25 -7.09 -6.77
CA ARG A 103 -1.77 -6.47 -7.98
C ARG A 103 -2.92 -5.54 -7.66
N SER A 104 -2.75 -4.25 -7.90
CA SER A 104 -3.81 -3.25 -7.82
C SER A 104 -5.03 -3.71 -8.63
N LEU A 105 -6.23 -3.60 -8.07
CA LEU A 105 -7.48 -4.02 -8.70
C LEU A 105 -8.34 -2.86 -9.17
N ASP A 106 -8.08 -1.64 -8.67
CA ASP A 106 -8.84 -0.49 -9.14
C ASP A 106 -8.26 0.01 -10.45
N ARG A 107 -9.07 -0.09 -11.51
CA ARG A 107 -8.79 0.60 -12.77
C ARG A 107 -9.18 2.05 -12.59
N LEU A 108 -8.21 2.96 -12.67
CA LEU A 108 -8.52 4.35 -12.99
C LEU A 108 -9.16 4.36 -14.38
N TYR A 109 -10.49 4.45 -14.44
CA TYR A 109 -11.19 4.83 -15.65
C TYR A 109 -10.94 6.32 -15.88
N GLU A 110 -9.83 6.66 -16.52
CA GLU A 110 -9.72 7.94 -17.22
C GLU A 110 -9.85 7.66 -18.72
N LEU A 111 -11.00 8.04 -19.28
CA LEU A 111 -11.25 8.26 -20.70
C LEU A 111 -11.25 9.76 -20.96
#